data_AF-U2CAL4-F1
#
_entry.id   AF-U2CAL4-F1
#
_cell.length_a   1.000
_cell.length_b   1.000
_cell.length_c   1.000
_cell.angle_alpha   90.00
_cell.angle_beta   90.00
_cell.angle_gamma   90.00
#
_symmetry.space_group_name_H-M   'P 1'
#
loop_
_entity.id
_entity.type
_entity.pdbx_description
1 polymer ?
#
loop_
_entity_poly.entity_id
_entity_poly.type
_entity_poly.pdbx_seq_one_letter_code
_entity_poly.pdbx_strand_id
1 'polypeptide(L)'
;MAEKIVFKKKQSRTMTLLKPMFRLFFLLPCLALVQYPKAMDFSKLYQGKLDSVAVVHRTGWTKETSWFGAPEEERITEKRRRLPLSKGKRLLKILQDKTVYKEEYPWVIDVVSSFLFYANGNEVLTLHFSTATKQQRIYKGEELIFAGMSKGKLTKKLIRYLYPNLSAEELYINFFILWEEL
;
A
#
# COMPACT_ATOMS: atom_id res chain seq x y z
N MET A 1 52.65 -55.56 -1.48
CA MET A 1 51.64 -55.66 -0.42
C MET A 1 51.23 -54.23 -0.07
N ALA A 2 50.04 -53.79 -0.50
CA ALA A 2 49.52 -52.46 -0.20
C ALA A 2 48.23 -52.62 0.61
N GLU A 3 48.27 -52.20 1.88
CA GLU A 3 47.13 -52.26 2.79
C GLU A 3 46.05 -51.24 2.36
N LYS A 4 44.81 -51.73 2.18
CA LYS A 4 43.64 -50.88 2.01
C LYS A 4 43.24 -50.30 3.37
N ILE A 5 43.41 -49.00 3.54
CA ILE A 5 42.80 -48.28 4.67
C ILE A 5 41.32 -48.04 4.33
N VAL A 6 40.44 -48.77 5.00
CA VAL A 6 38.97 -48.61 4.91
C VAL A 6 38.55 -47.45 5.81
N PHE A 7 38.17 -46.32 5.21
CA PHE A 7 37.62 -45.18 5.95
C PHE A 7 36.15 -45.45 6.29
N LYS A 8 35.90 -45.85 7.55
CA LYS A 8 34.55 -46.07 8.08
C LYS A 8 33.88 -44.71 8.33
N LYS A 9 33.01 -44.28 7.41
CA LYS A 9 32.24 -43.02 7.53
C LYS A 9 31.33 -43.10 8.76
N LYS A 10 31.72 -42.45 9.86
CA LYS A 10 30.90 -42.27 11.06
C LYS A 10 29.70 -41.40 10.67
N GLN A 11 28.57 -42.05 10.40
CA GLN A 11 27.31 -41.39 10.08
C GLN A 11 26.88 -40.59 11.32
N SER A 12 27.06 -39.26 11.23
CA SER A 12 26.70 -38.34 12.31
C SER A 12 25.19 -38.39 12.52
N ARG A 13 24.76 -38.94 13.66
CA ARG A 13 23.39 -38.88 14.17
C ARG A 13 23.07 -37.45 14.67
N THR A 14 23.23 -36.45 13.80
CA THR A 14 22.83 -35.06 14.05
C THR A 14 22.09 -34.45 12.86
N MET A 15 21.58 -35.27 11.93
CA MET A 15 20.82 -34.80 10.77
C MET A 15 19.30 -34.96 10.89
N THR A 16 18.78 -35.44 12.02
CA THR A 16 17.33 -35.66 12.21
C THR A 16 16.65 -34.60 13.08
N LEU A 17 17.41 -33.75 13.77
CA LEU A 17 16.89 -32.68 14.65
C LEU A 17 16.98 -31.27 14.05
N LEU A 18 17.58 -31.09 12.86
CA LEU A 18 17.61 -29.79 12.17
C LEU A 18 16.37 -29.54 11.27
N LYS A 19 15.65 -30.59 10.89
CA LYS A 19 14.48 -30.49 9.98
C LYS A 19 13.27 -29.74 10.55
N PRO A 20 12.90 -29.81 11.85
CA PRO A 20 11.76 -29.04 12.34
C PRO A 20 12.12 -27.58 12.63
N MET A 21 13.37 -27.27 12.98
CA MET A 21 13.80 -25.89 13.30
C MET A 21 13.88 -24.98 12.07
N PHE A 22 14.23 -25.50 10.90
CA PHE A 22 14.23 -24.72 9.66
C PHE A 22 12.82 -24.39 9.14
N ARG A 23 11.80 -25.20 9.49
CA ARG A 23 10.41 -24.88 9.15
C ARG A 23 9.81 -23.78 10.02
N LEU A 24 10.22 -23.66 11.29
CA LEU A 24 9.73 -22.59 12.17
C LEU A 24 10.34 -21.21 11.81
N PHE A 25 11.62 -21.17 11.42
CA PHE A 25 12.29 -19.93 11.02
C PHE A 25 11.79 -19.36 9.67
N PHE A 26 11.26 -20.20 8.78
CA PHE A 26 10.62 -19.77 7.53
C PHE A 26 9.18 -19.28 7.71
N LEU A 27 8.56 -19.51 8.88
CA LEU A 27 7.22 -19.01 9.21
C LEU A 27 7.27 -17.68 10.00
N LEU A 28 8.43 -17.34 10.58
CA LEU A 28 8.63 -16.07 11.30
C LEU A 28 8.57 -14.79 10.44
N PRO A 29 8.92 -14.76 9.13
CA PRO A 29 8.77 -13.54 8.32
C PRO A 29 7.31 -13.18 8.04
N CYS A 30 6.37 -14.12 8.23
CA CYS A 30 4.94 -13.86 8.04
C CYS A 30 4.27 -13.19 9.25
N LEU A 31 4.93 -13.15 10.41
CA LEU A 31 4.37 -12.59 11.64
C LEU A 31 4.75 -11.10 11.86
N ALA A 32 5.71 -10.58 11.10
CA ALA A 32 6.10 -9.18 11.15
C ALA A 32 5.55 -8.43 9.93
N LEU A 33 4.69 -7.45 10.17
CA LEU A 33 4.01 -6.55 9.20
C LEU A 33 2.61 -6.97 8.72
N VAL A 34 1.91 -7.82 9.45
CA VAL A 34 0.44 -7.74 9.46
C VAL A 34 0.06 -6.36 10.02
N GLN A 35 -0.20 -5.40 9.14
CA GLN A 35 -0.81 -4.14 9.56
C GLN A 35 -2.29 -4.39 9.75
N TYR A 36 -2.74 -4.38 11.00
CA TYR A 36 -4.17 -4.47 11.32
C TYR A 36 -4.91 -3.23 10.83
N PRO A 37 -6.19 -3.37 10.43
CA PRO A 37 -7.03 -2.20 10.15
C PRO A 37 -7.04 -1.30 11.39
N LYS A 38 -6.86 0.00 11.18
CA LYS A 38 -6.93 1.01 12.23
C LYS A 38 -8.14 1.89 11.93
N ALA A 39 -9.11 1.85 12.83
CA ALA A 39 -10.26 2.75 12.83
C ALA A 39 -9.82 4.22 12.73
N MET A 40 -10.61 5.02 12.02
CA MET A 40 -10.24 6.41 11.77
C MET A 40 -10.28 7.22 13.06
N ASP A 41 -9.15 7.84 13.41
CA ASP A 41 -9.06 8.83 14.49
C ASP A 41 -9.38 10.24 13.97
N PHE A 42 -10.68 10.57 13.93
CA PHE A 42 -11.16 11.89 13.48
C PHE A 42 -10.68 13.05 14.36
N SER A 43 -10.34 12.79 15.63
CA SER A 43 -9.83 13.83 16.53
C SER A 43 -8.46 14.34 16.07
N LYS A 44 -7.70 13.48 15.39
CA LYS A 44 -6.37 13.82 14.87
C LYS A 44 -6.40 14.34 13.44
N LEU A 45 -7.43 14.01 12.66
CA LEU A 45 -7.57 14.48 11.28
C LEU A 45 -7.49 16.00 11.20
N TYR A 46 -6.71 16.50 10.25
CA TYR A 46 -6.48 17.94 10.08
C TYR A 46 -7.78 18.72 9.81
N GLN A 47 -8.01 19.80 10.58
CA GLN A 47 -9.20 20.65 10.50
C GLN A 47 -8.90 22.08 10.02
N GLY A 48 -7.63 22.42 9.80
CA GLY A 48 -7.20 23.78 9.47
C GLY A 48 -7.32 24.14 8.00
N LYS A 49 -6.75 25.30 7.64
CA LYS A 49 -6.68 25.77 6.25
C LYS A 49 -5.45 25.20 5.56
N LEU A 50 -5.66 24.64 4.37
CA LEU A 50 -4.59 24.19 3.48
C LEU A 50 -4.09 25.31 2.58
N ASP A 51 -2.81 25.26 2.26
CA ASP A 51 -2.18 26.12 1.24
C ASP A 51 -1.90 25.36 -0.05
N SER A 52 -1.60 24.06 0.06
CA SER A 52 -1.38 23.23 -1.11
C SER A 52 -1.61 21.74 -0.83
N VAL A 53 -1.80 20.99 -1.91
CA VAL A 53 -1.80 19.53 -1.90
C VAL A 53 -0.92 19.07 -3.06
N ALA A 54 0.07 18.23 -2.76
CA ALA A 54 0.87 17.56 -3.76
C ALA A 54 0.36 16.13 -3.97
N VAL A 55 0.43 15.66 -5.20
CA VAL A 55 0.13 14.27 -5.58
C VAL A 55 1.39 13.66 -6.12
N VAL A 56 1.79 12.56 -5.51
CA VAL A 56 2.86 11.68 -5.94
C VAL A 56 2.19 10.44 -6.51
N HIS A 57 1.98 10.44 -7.81
CA HIS A 57 1.38 9.30 -8.50
C HIS A 57 2.46 8.28 -8.82
N ARG A 58 2.30 7.06 -8.31
CA ARG A 58 3.19 5.93 -8.60
C ARG A 58 2.43 4.89 -9.40
N THR A 59 3.09 4.37 -10.42
CA THR A 59 2.57 3.32 -11.31
C THR A 59 3.68 2.33 -11.59
N GLY A 60 3.32 1.05 -11.76
CA GLY A 60 4.31 0.01 -12.03
C GLY A 60 4.02 -1.27 -11.27
N TRP A 61 5.04 -2.11 -11.12
CA TRP A 61 4.98 -3.35 -10.37
C TRP A 61 6.29 -3.56 -9.61
N THR A 62 6.18 -4.17 -8.44
CA THR A 62 7.32 -4.74 -7.70
C THR A 62 7.42 -6.22 -8.03
N LYS A 63 8.53 -6.88 -7.67
CA LYS A 63 8.67 -8.33 -7.83
C LYS A 63 7.58 -9.08 -7.06
N GLU A 64 7.29 -8.64 -5.84
CA GLU A 64 6.33 -9.25 -4.92
C GLU A 64 4.87 -9.04 -5.34
N THR A 65 4.61 -7.98 -6.11
CA THR A 65 3.24 -7.57 -6.49
C THR A 65 2.99 -7.74 -7.99
N SER A 66 3.89 -8.44 -8.69
CA SER A 66 3.80 -8.70 -10.13
C SER A 66 2.84 -9.86 -10.46
N TRP A 67 2.28 -9.86 -11.67
CA TRP A 67 1.46 -10.98 -12.17
C TRP A 67 2.35 -12.06 -12.80
N PHE A 68 1.80 -13.28 -12.94
CA PHE A 68 2.52 -14.38 -13.59
C PHE A 68 2.88 -14.03 -15.04
N GLY A 69 4.18 -13.96 -15.35
CA GLY A 69 4.69 -13.57 -16.67
C GLY A 69 5.05 -12.09 -16.84
N ALA A 70 4.97 -11.28 -15.77
CA ALA A 70 5.55 -9.94 -15.78
C ALA A 70 7.09 -10.00 -15.97
N PRO A 71 7.71 -8.94 -16.54
CA PRO A 71 9.18 -8.84 -16.58
C PRO A 71 9.77 -8.99 -15.17
N GLU A 72 10.90 -9.69 -15.06
CA GLU A 72 11.55 -9.94 -13.77
C GLU A 72 12.12 -8.65 -13.14
N GLU A 73 12.36 -7.63 -13.96
CA GLU A 73 12.78 -6.31 -13.53
C GLU A 73 11.59 -5.53 -12.93
N GLU A 74 11.73 -5.17 -11.66
CA GLU A 74 10.82 -4.23 -11.01
C GLU A 74 10.88 -2.87 -11.71
N ARG A 75 9.69 -2.31 -11.98
CA ARG A 75 9.58 -0.99 -12.61
C ARG A 75 8.54 -0.17 -11.88
N ILE A 76 9.00 0.85 -11.16
CA ILE A 76 8.14 1.90 -10.58
C ILE A 76 8.45 3.22 -11.27
N THR A 77 7.41 3.87 -11.78
CA THR A 77 7.49 5.25 -12.29
C THR A 77 6.76 6.18 -11.32
N GLU A 78 7.38 7.30 -10.98
CA GLU A 78 6.81 8.33 -10.12
C GLU A 78 6.58 9.63 -10.89
N LYS A 79 5.38 10.19 -10.76
CA LYS A 79 5.03 11.52 -11.29
C LYS A 79 4.51 12.39 -10.16
N ARG A 80 5.14 13.55 -9.97
CA ARG A 80 4.74 14.53 -8.96
C ARG A 80 3.99 15.68 -9.60
N ARG A 81 2.91 16.13 -8.96
CA ARG A 81 2.18 17.32 -9.39
C ARG A 81 1.47 18.01 -8.24
N ARG A 82 1.27 19.33 -8.35
CA ARG A 82 0.43 20.09 -7.43
C ARG A 82 -1.03 20.02 -7.86
N LEU A 83 -1.92 19.73 -6.93
CA LEU A 83 -3.36 19.88 -7.18
C LEU A 83 -3.77 21.36 -7.04
N PRO A 84 -4.69 21.84 -7.90
CA PRO A 84 -5.38 23.10 -7.65
C PRO A 84 -5.94 23.15 -6.23
N LEU A 85 -5.76 24.28 -5.54
CA LEU A 85 -6.12 24.43 -4.13
C LEU A 85 -7.61 24.11 -3.86
N SER A 86 -8.50 24.49 -4.77
CA SER A 86 -9.94 24.16 -4.70
C SER A 86 -10.20 22.64 -4.68
N LYS A 87 -9.43 21.86 -5.44
CA LYS A 87 -9.49 20.39 -5.45
C LYS A 87 -8.95 19.82 -4.13
N GLY A 88 -7.83 20.34 -3.63
CA GLY A 88 -7.25 19.94 -2.35
C GLY A 88 -8.19 20.18 -1.17
N LYS A 89 -8.79 21.38 -1.08
CA LYS A 89 -9.80 21.73 -0.06
C LYS A 89 -11.02 20.81 -0.12
N ARG A 90 -11.51 20.50 -1.33
CA ARG A 90 -12.62 19.56 -1.51
C ARG A 90 -12.25 18.14 -1.08
N LEU A 91 -11.01 17.71 -1.32
CA LEU A 91 -10.53 16.41 -0.86
C LEU A 91 -10.50 16.34 0.66
N LEU A 92 -9.95 17.34 1.34
CA LEU A 92 -9.93 17.40 2.81
C LEU A 92 -11.36 17.33 3.39
N LYS A 93 -12.31 18.07 2.80
CA LYS A 93 -13.72 18.01 3.20
C LYS A 93 -14.33 16.61 3.02
N ILE A 94 -13.92 15.85 2.00
CA ILE A 94 -14.35 14.47 1.82
C ILE A 94 -13.73 13.57 2.88
N LEU A 95 -12.46 13.76 3.23
CA LEU A 95 -11.80 13.00 4.28
C LEU A 95 -12.45 13.21 5.66
N GLN A 96 -13.03 14.38 5.91
CA GLN A 96 -13.75 14.66 7.15
C GLN A 96 -15.11 13.95 7.24
N ASP A 97 -15.61 13.37 6.15
CA ASP A 97 -16.86 12.62 6.16
C ASP A 97 -16.65 11.19 6.70
N LYS A 98 -17.32 10.85 7.79
CA LYS A 98 -17.19 9.53 8.43
C LYS A 98 -17.66 8.37 7.55
N THR A 99 -18.54 8.64 6.60
CA THR A 99 -19.17 7.61 5.76
C THR A 99 -18.27 7.08 4.65
N VAL A 100 -17.06 7.65 4.45
CA VAL A 100 -16.17 7.29 3.32
C VAL A 100 -15.11 6.24 3.66
N TYR A 101 -15.13 5.71 4.89
CA TYR A 101 -14.15 4.74 5.40
C TYR A 101 -14.78 3.38 5.66
N LYS A 102 -14.08 2.32 5.27
CA LYS A 102 -14.42 0.93 5.57
C LYS A 102 -13.24 0.32 6.33
N GLU A 103 -13.49 -0.11 7.57
CA GLU A 103 -12.49 -0.74 8.43
C GLU A 103 -12.38 -2.21 8.02
N GLU A 104 -11.49 -2.49 7.07
CA GLU A 104 -11.24 -3.84 6.57
C GLU A 104 -9.75 -4.07 6.44
N TYR A 105 -9.37 -5.34 6.57
CA TYR A 105 -7.99 -5.75 6.73
C TYR A 105 -7.13 -5.33 5.52
N PRO A 106 -6.11 -4.48 5.72
CA PRO A 106 -5.37 -3.88 4.63
C PRO A 106 -4.21 -4.79 4.21
N TRP A 107 -4.47 -5.74 3.32
CA TRP A 107 -3.42 -6.40 2.53
C TRP A 107 -2.83 -5.41 1.51
N VAL A 108 -1.97 -4.49 1.96
CA VAL A 108 -1.31 -3.53 1.05
C VAL A 108 -0.10 -4.22 0.43
N ILE A 109 -0.37 -4.95 -0.63
CA ILE A 109 0.62 -5.60 -1.49
C ILE A 109 0.62 -4.93 -2.86
N ASP A 110 0.63 -3.60 -2.90
CA ASP A 110 0.55 -2.87 -4.18
C ASP A 110 1.25 -1.51 -4.13
N VAL A 111 1.61 -1.00 -5.31
CA VAL A 111 2.22 0.31 -5.52
C VAL A 111 1.22 1.41 -5.14
N VAL A 112 1.55 2.18 -4.09
CA VAL A 112 0.68 3.24 -3.58
C VAL A 112 1.05 4.63 -4.09
N SER A 113 0.03 5.38 -4.51
CA SER A 113 0.13 6.82 -4.76
C SER A 113 -0.08 7.61 -3.45
N SER A 114 0.51 8.80 -3.36
CA SER A 114 0.46 9.62 -2.15
C SER A 114 -0.13 11.00 -2.41
N PHE A 115 -0.94 11.48 -1.46
CA PHE A 115 -1.49 12.83 -1.41
C PHE A 115 -0.95 13.51 -0.16
N LEU A 116 -0.12 14.53 -0.36
CA LEU A 116 0.59 15.26 0.69
C LEU A 116 -0.08 16.62 0.90
N PHE A 117 -0.55 16.90 2.10
CA PHE A 117 -1.29 18.11 2.43
C PHE A 117 -0.40 19.07 3.21
N TYR A 118 -0.35 20.34 2.78
CA TYR A 118 0.50 21.35 3.40
C TYR A 118 -0.29 22.53 3.95
N ALA A 119 0.13 23.02 5.11
CA ALA A 119 -0.31 24.26 5.72
C ALA A 119 0.88 25.01 6.34
N ASN A 120 0.95 26.31 6.09
CA ASN A 120 2.05 27.20 6.43
C ASN A 120 3.43 26.62 6.05
N GLY A 121 3.51 25.97 4.89
CA GLY A 121 4.72 25.32 4.39
C GLY A 121 5.05 23.95 5.00
N ASN A 122 4.30 23.49 6.01
CA ASN A 122 4.54 22.20 6.69
C ASN A 122 3.59 21.12 6.20
N GLU A 123 4.07 19.89 6.08
CA GLU A 123 3.21 18.72 5.82
C GLU A 123 2.38 18.45 7.08
N VAL A 124 1.05 18.45 6.93
CA VAL A 124 0.11 18.28 8.05
C VAL A 124 -0.69 16.99 7.97
N LEU A 125 -0.75 16.38 6.79
CA LEU A 125 -1.47 15.13 6.55
C LEU A 125 -0.88 14.44 5.32
N THR A 126 -0.74 13.12 5.39
CA THR A 126 -0.36 12.28 4.26
C THR A 126 -1.36 11.16 4.08
N LEU A 127 -1.85 10.99 2.86
CA LEU A 127 -2.75 9.91 2.46
C LEU A 127 -2.05 9.06 1.41
N HIS A 128 -1.79 7.80 1.75
CA HIS A 128 -1.40 6.78 0.77
C HIS A 128 -2.65 6.05 0.29
N PHE A 129 -2.71 5.79 -1.01
CA PHE A 129 -3.85 5.14 -1.65
C PHE A 129 -3.36 4.17 -2.75
N SER A 130 -3.78 2.90 -2.67
CA SER A 130 -3.66 1.95 -3.78
C SER A 130 -4.91 2.03 -4.63
N THR A 131 -4.71 2.16 -5.95
CA THR A 131 -5.82 2.15 -6.89
C THR A 131 -6.37 0.74 -7.08
N ALA A 132 -5.50 -0.28 -7.07
CA ALA A 132 -5.89 -1.68 -7.28
C ALA A 132 -6.76 -2.18 -6.11
N THR A 133 -6.26 -2.04 -4.88
CA THR A 133 -6.94 -2.60 -3.70
C THR A 133 -7.92 -1.61 -3.06
N LYS A 134 -7.97 -0.36 -3.53
CA LYS A 134 -8.75 0.75 -2.93
C LYS A 134 -8.38 1.03 -1.47
N GLN A 135 -7.32 0.42 -0.96
CA GLN A 135 -6.81 0.60 0.39
C GLN A 135 -6.13 1.94 0.55
N GLN A 136 -6.18 2.44 1.77
CA GLN A 136 -5.55 3.69 2.12
C GLN A 136 -5.01 3.70 3.54
N ARG A 137 -3.98 4.50 3.73
CA ARG A 137 -3.41 4.83 5.03
C ARG A 137 -3.33 6.33 5.16
N ILE A 138 -3.71 6.85 6.32
CA ILE A 138 -3.66 8.28 6.60
C ILE A 138 -2.77 8.51 7.80
N TYR A 139 -1.84 9.44 7.64
CA TYR A 139 -0.86 9.83 8.63
C TYR A 139 -0.98 11.32 8.95
N LYS A 140 -0.76 11.67 10.21
CA LYS A 140 -0.51 13.04 10.66
C LYS A 140 0.92 13.10 11.18
N GLY A 141 1.82 13.69 10.39
CA GLY A 141 3.25 13.49 10.61
C GLY A 141 3.57 12.00 10.51
N GLU A 142 4.19 11.44 11.55
CA GLU A 142 4.53 10.00 11.61
C GLU A 142 3.40 9.14 12.20
N GLU A 143 2.36 9.75 12.76
CA GLU A 143 1.29 9.01 13.42
C GLU A 143 0.28 8.47 12.42
N LEU A 144 0.14 7.15 12.33
CA LEU A 144 -0.94 6.49 11.58
C LEU A 144 -2.29 6.77 12.28
N ILE A 145 -3.21 7.45 11.59
CA ILE A 145 -4.55 7.77 12.11
C ILE A 145 -5.67 6.97 11.44
N PHE A 146 -5.40 6.30 10.31
CA PHE A 146 -6.32 5.35 9.69
C PHE A 146 -5.58 4.35 8.81
N ALA A 147 -6.02 3.10 8.84
CA ALA A 147 -5.62 2.07 7.89
C ALA A 147 -6.84 1.20 7.55
N GLY A 148 -7.23 1.17 6.28
CA GLY A 148 -8.40 0.43 5.82
C GLY A 148 -8.71 0.76 4.37
N MET A 149 -9.97 0.64 3.95
CA MET A 149 -10.38 0.90 2.58
C MET A 149 -11.12 2.22 2.41
N SER A 150 -10.85 2.87 1.29
CA SER A 150 -11.66 3.98 0.80
C SER A 150 -12.98 3.45 0.24
N LYS A 151 -14.08 4.21 0.37
CA LYS A 151 -15.34 3.88 -0.32
C LYS A 151 -16.01 5.06 -1.00
N GLY A 152 -16.89 4.71 -1.94
CA GLY A 152 -17.85 5.61 -2.56
C GLY A 152 -17.20 6.86 -3.15
N LYS A 153 -17.58 8.02 -2.61
CA LYS A 153 -17.12 9.32 -3.14
C LYS A 153 -15.63 9.57 -2.97
N LEU A 154 -14.98 8.99 -1.95
CA LEU A 154 -13.54 9.19 -1.71
C LEU A 154 -12.74 8.47 -2.79
N THR A 155 -12.98 7.17 -2.99
CA THR A 155 -12.33 6.35 -4.03
C THR A 155 -12.46 7.00 -5.41
N LYS A 156 -13.69 7.38 -5.80
CA LYS A 156 -13.94 8.08 -7.07
C LYS A 156 -13.13 9.37 -7.21
N LYS A 157 -12.94 10.11 -6.12
CA LYS A 157 -12.19 11.37 -6.15
C LYS A 157 -10.69 11.13 -6.26
N LEU A 158 -10.15 10.20 -5.49
CA LEU A 158 -8.73 9.85 -5.52
C LEU A 158 -8.31 9.37 -6.90
N ILE A 159 -9.03 8.41 -7.48
CA ILE A 159 -8.75 7.87 -8.81
C ILE A 159 -8.77 8.98 -9.87
N ARG A 160 -9.80 9.85 -9.88
CA ARG A 160 -9.86 10.98 -10.83
C ARG A 160 -8.72 11.99 -10.64
N TYR A 161 -8.14 12.08 -9.45
CA TYR A 161 -6.95 12.89 -9.18
C TYR A 161 -5.63 12.17 -9.44
N LEU A 162 -5.63 10.86 -9.71
CA LEU A 162 -4.45 10.16 -10.20
C LEU A 162 -4.44 10.14 -11.73
N TYR A 163 -5.61 9.94 -12.34
CA TYR A 163 -5.80 9.81 -13.78
C TYR A 163 -6.66 10.96 -14.33
N PRO A 164 -6.11 12.18 -14.48
CA PRO A 164 -6.87 13.38 -14.87
C PRO A 164 -7.33 13.36 -16.32
N ASN A 165 -6.66 12.57 -17.16
CA ASN A 165 -6.82 12.56 -18.62
C ASN A 165 -7.77 11.45 -19.08
N LEU A 166 -8.12 10.52 -18.19
CA LEU A 166 -9.09 9.49 -18.49
C LEU A 166 -10.51 10.07 -18.42
N SER A 167 -11.34 9.67 -19.37
CA SER A 167 -12.75 9.98 -19.41
C SER A 167 -13.49 9.33 -18.24
N ALA A 168 -14.72 9.77 -17.97
CA ALA A 168 -15.52 9.16 -16.91
C ALA A 168 -15.83 7.68 -17.22
N GLU A 169 -16.01 7.36 -18.50
CA GLU A 169 -16.27 6.00 -19.00
C GLU A 169 -15.02 5.12 -18.86
N GLU A 170 -13.85 5.60 -19.27
CA GLU A 170 -12.58 4.88 -19.11
C GLU A 170 -12.26 4.63 -17.64
N LEU A 171 -12.51 5.61 -16.78
CA LEU A 171 -12.36 5.43 -15.33
C LEU A 171 -13.32 4.35 -14.81
N TYR A 172 -14.57 4.35 -15.28
CA TYR A 172 -15.59 3.38 -14.87
C TYR A 172 -15.20 1.96 -15.26
N ILE A 173 -14.86 1.75 -16.54
CA ILE A 173 -14.46 0.45 -17.07
C ILE A 173 -13.21 -0.07 -16.35
N ASN A 174 -12.14 0.74 -16.31
CA ASN A 174 -10.84 0.28 -15.82
C ASN A 174 -10.76 0.06 -14.30
N PHE A 175 -11.54 0.80 -13.50
CA PHE A 175 -11.38 0.81 -12.04
C PHE A 175 -12.63 0.38 -11.26
N PHE A 176 -13.81 0.37 -11.88
CA PHE A 176 -15.05 0.03 -11.21
C PHE A 176 -15.67 -1.27 -11.75
N ILE A 177 -15.67 -1.52 -13.07
CA ILE A 177 -16.17 -2.79 -13.64
C ILE A 177 -15.13 -3.91 -13.52
N LEU A 178 -13.93 -3.71 -14.08
CA LEU A 178 -12.89 -4.74 -14.15
C LEU A 178 -12.43 -5.27 -12.77
N TRP A 179 -12.74 -4.53 -11.70
CA TRP A 179 -12.41 -4.85 -10.31
C TRP A 179 -13.60 -5.31 -9.46
N GLU A 180 -14.83 -5.30 -9.99
CA GLU A 180 -15.99 -5.95 -9.35
C GLU A 180 -16.26 -7.34 -9.93
N GLU A 181 -15.73 -7.67 -11.12
CA GLU A 181 -15.89 -8.97 -11.80
C GLU A 181 -14.74 -9.97 -11.57
N LEU A 182 -13.68 -9.59 -10.85
CA LEU A 182 -12.57 -10.45 -10.42
C LEU A 182 -12.69 -10.77 -8.92
#